data_AF-A0A920R5L9-F1
#
_entry.id   AF-A0A920R5L9-F1
#
_cell.length_a   1.000
_cell.length_b   1.000
_cell.length_c   1.000
_cell.angle_alpha   90.00
_cell.angle_beta   90.00
_cell.angle_gamma   90.00
#
_symmetry.space_group_name_H-M   'P 1'
#
loop_
_entity.id
_entity.type
_entity.pdbx_description
1 polymer ?
#
loop_
_entity_poly.entity_id
_entity_poly.type
_entity_poly.pdbx_seq_one_letter_code
_entity_poly.pdbx_strand_id
1 'polypeptide(L)'
;MLFPIWLFAPPSITTANQIPDSLEAIERGEYLLIAGGCISCHRGQTEETNEALSGGLALETDFGTFYAPNITPDTETGIGNWQAEDFLAALKHGRTPNGSFFLSCVSLPRLCGYD
;
A
#
# COMPACT_ATOMS: atom_id res chain seq x y z
N MET A 1 22.49 -32.75 14.62
CA MET A 1 22.41 -31.29 14.33
C MET A 1 21.01 -31.01 13.81
N LEU A 2 20.12 -30.51 14.66
CA LEU A 2 18.78 -30.08 14.25
C LEU A 2 18.91 -28.65 13.74
N PHE A 3 18.88 -28.47 12.42
CA PHE A 3 18.71 -27.13 11.86
C PHE A 3 17.35 -26.60 12.33
N PRO A 4 17.26 -25.38 12.89
CA PRO A 4 15.99 -24.81 13.31
C PRO A 4 15.17 -24.50 12.04
N ILE A 5 14.30 -25.44 11.67
CA ILE A 5 13.43 -25.36 10.48
C ILE A 5 12.63 -24.04 10.46
N TRP A 6 12.37 -23.45 11.62
CA TRP A 6 11.71 -22.15 11.79
C TRP A 6 12.47 -20.95 11.20
N LEU A 7 13.79 -21.02 10.99
CA LEU A 7 14.53 -19.95 10.31
C LEU A 7 14.28 -19.91 8.81
N PHE A 8 13.80 -21.01 8.22
CA PHE A 8 13.56 -21.14 6.78
C PHE A 8 12.10 -21.46 6.45
N ALA A 9 11.24 -21.59 7.47
CA ALA A 9 9.81 -21.74 7.26
C ALA A 9 9.25 -20.38 6.80
N PRO A 10 8.58 -20.30 5.64
CA PRO A 10 7.90 -19.07 5.26
C PRO A 10 6.85 -18.73 6.33
N PRO A 11 6.61 -17.44 6.61
CA PRO A 11 5.58 -17.04 7.55
C PRO A 11 4.25 -17.64 7.11
N SER A 12 3.51 -18.23 8.06
CA SER A 12 2.17 -18.74 7.79
C SER A 12 1.28 -17.58 7.33
N ILE A 13 0.98 -17.56 6.03
CA ILE A 13 -0.03 -16.65 5.49
C ILE A 13 -1.38 -17.33 5.70
N THR A 14 -2.13 -16.86 6.68
CA THR A 14 -3.51 -17.33 6.88
C THR A 14 -4.35 -16.90 5.67
N THR A 15 -5.16 -17.81 5.15
CA THR A 15 -6.18 -17.53 4.12
C THR A 15 -7.47 -17.02 4.77
N ALA A 16 -7.37 -16.38 5.95
CA ALA A 16 -8.53 -15.85 6.64
C ALA A 16 -9.09 -14.67 5.85
N ASN A 17 -10.35 -14.78 5.43
CA ASN A 17 -11.15 -13.74 4.78
C ASN A 17 -11.54 -12.59 5.73
N GLN A 18 -10.92 -12.48 6.90
CA GLN A 18 -11.23 -11.50 7.93
C GLN A 18 -9.92 -10.82 8.34
N ILE A 19 -9.85 -9.50 8.18
CA ILE A 19 -8.74 -8.70 8.70
C ILE A 19 -8.84 -8.75 10.23
N PRO A 20 -7.82 -9.24 10.95
CA PRO A 20 -7.85 -9.25 12.40
C PRO A 20 -7.91 -7.82 12.93
N ASP A 21 -8.85 -7.57 13.84
CA ASP A 21 -9.14 -6.27 14.48
C ASP A 21 -8.68 -6.21 15.94
N SER A 22 -8.03 -7.27 16.42
CA SER A 22 -7.39 -7.30 17.73
C SER A 22 -6.36 -6.17 17.87
N LEU A 23 -6.16 -5.67 19.09
CA LEU A 23 -5.16 -4.64 19.37
C LEU A 23 -3.76 -5.01 18.86
N GLU A 24 -3.33 -6.26 19.06
CA GLU A 24 -2.04 -6.78 18.57
C GLU A 24 -1.91 -6.67 17.03
N ALA A 25 -3.02 -6.90 16.31
CA ALA A 25 -3.05 -6.76 14.86
C ALA A 25 -2.99 -5.30 14.43
N ILE A 26 -3.65 -4.39 15.15
CA ILE A 26 -3.60 -2.94 14.91
C ILE A 26 -2.19 -2.41 15.16
N GLU A 27 -1.56 -2.76 16.29
CA GLU A 27 -0.18 -2.37 16.61
C GLU A 27 0.81 -2.87 15.55
N ARG A 28 0.62 -4.12 15.09
CA ARG A 28 1.41 -4.66 13.98
C ARG A 28 1.17 -3.92 12.67
N GLY A 29 -0.08 -3.52 12.39
CA GLY A 29 -0.44 -2.73 11.23
C GLY A 29 0.24 -1.35 11.24
N GLU A 30 0.23 -0.67 12.38
CA GLU A 30 0.93 0.60 12.60
C GLU A 30 2.44 0.45 12.34
N TYR A 31 3.06 -0.58 12.93
CA TYR A 31 4.46 -0.89 12.69
C TYR A 31 4.77 -1.06 11.20
N LEU A 32 3.94 -1.82 10.47
CA LEU A 32 4.13 -2.05 9.04
C LEU A 32 3.95 -0.78 8.21
N LEU A 33 2.99 0.08 8.57
CA LEU A 33 2.75 1.36 7.91
C LEU A 33 3.95 2.31 8.05
N ILE A 34 4.53 2.36 9.26
CA ILE A 34 5.72 3.17 9.54
C ILE A 34 6.93 2.58 8.81
N ALA A 35 7.17 1.27 8.94
CA ALA A 35 8.31 0.61 8.31
C ALA A 35 8.24 0.65 6.78
N GLY A 36 7.03 0.61 6.22
CA GLY A 36 6.78 0.78 4.78
C GLY A 36 6.87 2.24 4.31
N GLY A 37 7.03 3.20 5.21
CA GLY A 37 7.21 4.61 4.88
C GLY A 37 5.98 5.26 4.23
N CYS A 38 4.77 4.72 4.42
CA CYS A 38 3.59 5.14 3.65
C CYS A 38 3.34 6.65 3.69
N ILE A 39 3.56 7.27 4.85
CA ILE A 39 3.34 8.71 5.09
C ILE A 39 4.30 9.59 4.28
N SER A 40 5.48 9.09 3.85
CA SER A 40 6.43 9.91 3.09
C SER A 40 5.84 10.39 1.78
N CYS A 41 4.98 9.57 1.17
CA CYS A 41 4.33 9.84 -0.10
C CYS A 41 2.83 10.10 0.04
N HIS A 42 2.12 9.37 0.90
CA HIS A 42 0.68 9.56 1.11
C HIS A 42 0.43 10.70 2.09
N ARG A 43 0.60 11.92 1.60
CA ARG A 43 0.34 13.20 2.28
C ARG A 43 0.16 14.26 1.21
N GLY A 44 -0.33 15.44 1.57
CA GLY A 44 -0.37 16.56 0.63
C GLY A 44 0.99 17.23 0.41
N GLN A 45 0.98 18.11 -0.59
CA GLN A 45 2.16 18.82 -1.07
C GLN A 45 2.54 20.01 -0.17
N THR A 46 1.55 20.63 0.47
CA THR A 46 1.70 21.83 1.29
C THR A 46 1.42 21.52 2.76
N GLU A 47 1.78 22.44 3.66
CA GLU A 47 1.51 22.27 5.10
C GLU A 47 -0.01 22.19 5.39
N GLU A 48 -0.84 22.89 4.62
CA GLU A 48 -2.30 22.87 4.75
C GLU A 48 -2.95 21.58 4.24
N THR A 49 -2.20 20.72 3.54
CA THR A 49 -2.69 19.47 2.95
C THR A 49 -1.91 18.25 3.44
N ASN A 50 -0.95 18.45 4.36
CA ASN A 50 0.09 17.49 4.75
C ASN A 50 -0.44 16.31 5.57
N GLU A 51 -1.74 16.27 5.93
CA GLU A 51 -2.31 15.26 6.81
C GLU A 51 -1.85 13.84 6.47
N ALA A 52 -1.48 13.08 7.50
CA ALA A 52 -0.96 11.74 7.30
C ALA A 52 -1.99 10.90 6.53
N LEU A 53 -1.50 10.20 5.49
CA LEU A 53 -2.27 9.29 4.64
C LEU A 53 -3.27 9.97 3.69
N SER A 54 -3.37 11.31 3.69
CA SER A 54 -4.33 12.07 2.87
C SER A 54 -4.06 12.00 1.37
N GLY A 55 -2.81 11.73 0.98
CA GLY A 55 -2.40 11.75 -0.43
C GLY A 55 -2.34 13.17 -1.02
N GLY A 56 -2.08 13.25 -2.32
CA GLY A 56 -1.98 14.50 -3.06
C GLY A 56 -0.56 15.01 -3.29
N LEU A 57 0.47 14.36 -2.74
CA LEU A 57 1.87 14.68 -3.06
C LEU A 57 2.14 14.43 -4.56
N ALA A 58 2.70 15.43 -5.23
CA ALA A 58 3.13 15.32 -6.61
C ALA A 58 4.50 14.63 -6.70
N LEU A 59 4.59 13.59 -7.51
CA LEU A 59 5.78 12.82 -7.82
C LEU A 59 6.09 13.01 -9.30
N GLU A 60 7.05 13.87 -9.61
CA GLU A 60 7.46 14.14 -10.97
C GLU A 60 8.33 12.99 -11.51
N THR A 61 8.02 12.54 -12.72
CA THR A 61 8.77 11.51 -13.43
C THR A 61 8.87 11.88 -14.91
N ASP A 62 9.76 11.20 -15.65
CA ASP A 62 9.90 11.38 -17.11
C ASP A 62 8.62 11.01 -17.90
N PHE A 63 7.68 10.31 -17.27
CA PHE A 63 6.40 9.89 -17.86
C PHE A 63 5.22 10.78 -17.45
N GLY A 64 5.49 11.84 -16.68
CA GLY A 64 4.50 12.75 -16.14
C GLY A 64 4.49 12.81 -14.61
N THR A 65 3.58 13.59 -14.06
CA THR A 65 3.42 13.77 -12.62
C THR A 65 2.38 12.80 -12.07
N PHE A 66 2.77 12.03 -11.06
CA PHE A 66 1.86 11.16 -10.31
C PHE A 66 1.45 11.83 -9.02
N TYR A 67 0.21 11.60 -8.60
CA TYR A 67 -0.27 12.06 -7.30
C TYR A 67 -0.49 10.84 -6.41
N ALA A 68 0.10 10.85 -5.22
CA ALA A 68 -0.14 9.78 -4.25
C ALA A 68 -1.63 9.74 -3.88
N PRO A 69 -2.29 8.57 -3.87
CA PRO A 69 -3.71 8.50 -3.58
C PRO A 69 -4.00 8.70 -2.09
N ASN A 70 -5.22 9.13 -1.77
CA ASN A 70 -5.72 9.17 -0.40
C ASN A 70 -5.92 7.73 0.13
N ILE A 71 -5.25 7.38 1.22
CA ILE A 71 -5.38 6.06 1.89
C ILE A 71 -5.89 6.19 3.33
N THR A 72 -6.57 7.30 3.64
CA THR A 72 -7.33 7.45 4.89
C THR A 72 -8.54 6.51 4.94
N PRO A 73 -9.15 6.30 6.12
CA PRO A 73 -10.42 5.58 6.26
C PRO A 73 -11.64 6.29 5.64
N ASP A 74 -11.46 7.43 4.96
CA ASP A 74 -12.56 8.12 4.30
C ASP A 74 -13.24 7.21 3.27
N THR A 75 -14.57 7.26 3.22
CA THR A 75 -15.37 6.33 2.40
C THR A 75 -15.61 6.83 0.98
N GLU A 76 -15.50 8.15 0.76
CA GLU A 76 -15.74 8.77 -0.55
C GLU A 76 -14.45 8.86 -1.37
N THR A 77 -13.37 9.27 -0.73
CA THR A 77 -12.08 9.61 -1.37
C THR A 77 -10.92 8.73 -0.91
N GLY A 78 -11.06 8.03 0.23
CA GLY A 78 -10.06 7.14 0.80
C GLY A 78 -10.32 5.65 0.52
N ILE A 79 -9.79 4.80 1.38
CA ILE A 79 -9.92 3.34 1.30
C ILE A 79 -10.98 2.77 2.25
N GLY A 80 -11.84 3.61 2.83
CA GLY A 80 -12.82 3.19 3.86
C GLY A 80 -13.81 2.10 3.41
N ASN A 81 -14.04 1.98 2.10
CA ASN A 81 -14.91 0.96 1.51
C ASN A 81 -14.15 -0.26 0.93
N TRP A 82 -12.82 -0.27 1.00
CA TRP A 82 -12.01 -1.34 0.39
C TRP A 82 -12.09 -2.62 1.22
N GLN A 83 -12.07 -3.76 0.52
CA GLN A 83 -11.85 -5.05 1.17
C GLN A 83 -10.36 -5.36 1.25
N ALA A 84 -10.00 -6.35 2.07
CA ALA A 84 -8.60 -6.78 2.23
C ALA A 84 -7.95 -7.17 0.90
N GLU A 85 -8.71 -7.82 0.03
CA GLU A 85 -8.28 -8.23 -1.30
C GLU A 85 -7.99 -7.04 -2.22
N ASP A 86 -8.77 -5.96 -2.12
CA ASP A 86 -8.54 -4.74 -2.88
C ASP A 86 -7.23 -4.07 -2.46
N PHE A 87 -7.02 -3.93 -1.15
CA PHE A 87 -5.78 -3.39 -0.60
C PHE A 87 -4.56 -4.23 -1.04
N LEU A 88 -4.69 -5.55 -1.00
CA LEU A 88 -3.62 -6.46 -1.42
C LEU A 88 -3.34 -6.37 -2.92
N ALA A 89 -4.38 -6.27 -3.74
CA ALA A 89 -4.26 -6.10 -5.19
C ALA A 89 -3.60 -4.75 -5.54
N ALA A 90 -3.94 -3.68 -4.84
CA ALA A 90 -3.30 -2.38 -4.98
C ALA A 90 -1.83 -2.45 -4.61
N LEU A 91 -1.50 -3.05 -3.46
CA LEU A 91 -0.12 -3.10 -2.96
C LEU A 91 0.78 -3.99 -3.83
N LYS A 92 0.30 -5.16 -4.26
CA LYS A 92 1.11 -6.15 -4.99
C LYS A 92 1.10 -5.95 -6.50
N HIS A 93 -0.01 -5.46 -7.05
CA HIS A 93 -0.23 -5.42 -8.50
C HIS A 93 -0.53 -4.03 -9.01
N GLY A 94 -0.58 -3.02 -8.12
CA GLY A 94 -0.95 -1.67 -8.49
C GLY A 94 -2.37 -1.61 -9.05
N ARG A 95 -3.30 -2.46 -8.62
CA ARG A 95 -4.67 -2.53 -9.17
C ARG A 95 -5.70 -1.98 -8.17
N THR A 96 -6.56 -1.09 -8.62
CA THR A 96 -7.68 -0.54 -7.82
C THR A 96 -8.88 -1.49 -7.78
N PRO A 97 -9.83 -1.32 -6.84
CA PRO A 97 -11.05 -2.14 -6.79
C PRO A 97 -11.87 -2.12 -8.09
N ASN A 98 -11.94 -0.97 -8.76
CA ASN A 98 -12.65 -0.82 -10.05
C ASN A 98 -11.85 -1.39 -11.25
N GLY A 99 -10.66 -1.95 -11.01
CA GLY A 99 -9.86 -2.66 -11.99
C GLY A 99 -8.93 -1.81 -12.85
N SER A 100 -8.84 -0.51 -12.57
CA SER A 100 -7.78 0.37 -13.09
C SER A 100 -6.42 0.03 -12.46
N PHE A 101 -5.35 0.52 -13.07
CA PHE A 101 -3.99 0.32 -12.56
C PHE A 101 -3.37 1.66 -12.16
N PHE A 102 -2.75 1.70 -10.98
CA PHE A 102 -1.72 2.66 -10.65
C PHE A 102 -0.51 2.45 -11.57
N LEU A 103 0.16 3.54 -11.93
CA LEU A 103 1.43 3.48 -12.65
C LEU A 103 2.48 2.86 -11.73
N SER A 104 2.67 1.55 -11.89
CA SER A 104 3.71 0.76 -11.23
C SER A 104 4.50 0.03 -12.31
N CYS A 105 5.81 -0.15 -12.12
CA CYS A 105 6.62 -0.92 -13.06
C CYS A 105 6.12 -2.35 -13.27
N VAL A 106 5.39 -2.91 -12.30
CA VAL A 106 4.75 -4.23 -12.41
C VAL A 106 3.60 -4.21 -13.43
N SER A 107 2.83 -3.13 -13.48
CA SER A 107 1.69 -2.97 -14.37
C SER A 107 2.09 -2.39 -15.75
N LEU A 108 3.23 -1.69 -15.84
CA LEU A 108 3.75 -1.12 -17.09
C LEU A 108 5.26 -1.38 -17.28
N PRO A 109 5.67 -2.65 -17.54
CA PRO A 109 7.09 -3.01 -17.68
C PRO A 109 7.82 -2.23 -18.77
N ARG A 110 7.11 -1.90 -19.86
CA ARG A 110 7.63 -1.14 -21.00
C ARG A 110 7.99 0.31 -20.68
N LEU A 111 7.42 0.88 -19.62
CA LEU A 111 7.71 2.26 -19.23
C LEU A 111 8.91 2.34 -18.27
N CYS A 112 9.32 1.23 -17.64
CA CYS A 112 10.41 1.25 -16.65
C CYS A 112 11.77 0.81 -17.20
N GLY A 113 11.96 0.79 -18.53
CA GLY A 113 13.28 0.53 -19.13
C GLY A 113 13.86 -0.86 -18.83
N TYR A 114 13.00 -1.86 -18.63
CA TYR A 114 13.43 -3.26 -18.70
C TYR A 114 13.44 -3.71 -20.16
N ASP A 115 14.49 -3.28 -20.87
CA ASP A 115 15.06 -3.94 -22.04
C ASP A 115 16.30 -4.75 -21.63
#